data_AF-A0A095UNH2-F1
#
_entry.id   AF-A0A095UNH2-F1
#
_cell.length_a   1.000
_cell.length_b   1.000
_cell.length_c   1.000
_cell.angle_alpha   90.00
_cell.angle_beta   90.00
_cell.angle_gamma   90.00
#
_symmetry.space_group_name_H-M   'P 1'
#
loop_
_entity.id
_entity.type
_entity.pdbx_description
1 polymer ?
#
loop_
_entity_poly.entity_id
_entity_poly.type
_entity_poly.pdbx_seq_one_letter_code
_entity_poly.pdbx_strand_id
1 'polypeptide(L)' 'MTRARYSQVSLDSTSYYHCICRCVRRVFLCGQDHYSGQDYEHPRQWVVDRLAVLGEVFAIDLCAYAVMS' A
#
# COMPACT_ATOMS: atom_id res chain seq x y z
N MET A 1 4.32 -23.60 -11.58
CA MET A 1 4.43 -22.96 -12.92
C MET A 1 3.94 -21.53 -12.80
N THR A 2 4.71 -20.54 -13.25
CA THR A 2 4.32 -19.12 -13.24
C THR A 2 3.30 -18.86 -14.34
N ARG A 3 2.24 -18.09 -14.04
CA ARG A 3 1.22 -17.66 -15.01
C ARG A 3 1.45 -16.20 -15.37
N ALA A 4 1.12 -15.81 -16.59
CA ALA A 4 1.20 -14.40 -17.01
C ALA A 4 0.25 -13.54 -16.16
N ARG A 5 0.67 -12.34 -15.75
CA ARG A 5 -0.08 -11.49 -14.80
C ARG A 5 -1.51 -11.19 -15.26
N TYR A 6 -1.71 -10.95 -16.57
CA TYR A 6 -3.04 -10.72 -17.14
C TYR A 6 -4.00 -11.91 -16.99
N SER A 7 -3.48 -13.13 -16.78
CA SER A 7 -4.27 -14.34 -16.56
C SER A 7 -4.52 -14.66 -15.08
N GLN A 8 -3.95 -13.86 -14.17
CA GLN A 8 -4.12 -14.00 -12.72
C GLN A 8 -5.34 -13.24 -12.20
N VAL A 9 -5.85 -12.27 -12.98
CA VAL A 9 -6.98 -11.41 -12.62
C VAL A 9 -8.04 -11.50 -13.72
N SER A 10 -9.29 -11.78 -13.36
CA SER A 10 -10.44 -11.70 -14.26
C SER A 10 -11.14 -10.38 -14.03
N LEU A 11 -11.12 -9.49 -15.02
CA LEU A 11 -11.81 -8.21 -14.94
C LEU A 11 -13.34 -8.36 -14.86
N ASP A 12 -13.90 -9.37 -15.51
CA ASP A 12 -15.34 -9.66 -15.45
C ASP A 12 -15.80 -10.09 -14.05
N SER A 13 -14.97 -10.86 -13.35
CA SER A 13 -15.34 -11.44 -12.05
C SER A 13 -14.90 -10.57 -10.87
N THR A 14 -13.74 -9.90 -10.96
CA THR A 14 -13.14 -9.14 -9.86
C THR A 14 -12.21 -8.06 -10.41
N SER A 15 -12.79 -6.99 -10.93
CA SER A 15 -12.05 -5.82 -11.43
C SER A 15 -11.38 -4.99 -10.33
N TYR A 16 -11.78 -5.15 -9.06
CA TYR A 16 -11.28 -4.36 -7.94
C TYR A 16 -10.79 -5.23 -6.80
N TYR A 17 -9.66 -4.85 -6.21
CA TYR A 17 -9.11 -5.47 -5.01
C TYR A 17 -8.96 -4.44 -3.91
N HIS A 18 -9.46 -4.76 -2.71
CA HIS A 18 -9.15 -4.02 -1.50
C HIS A 18 -7.97 -4.69 -0.80
N CYS A 19 -6.78 -4.11 -0.97
CA CYS A 19 -5.55 -4.59 -0.35
C CYS A 19 -5.27 -3.82 0.96
N ILE A 20 -4.88 -4.54 2.01
CA ILE A 20 -4.51 -3.95 3.30
C ILE A 20 -3.15 -4.51 3.71
N CYS A 21 -2.24 -3.63 4.10
CA CYS A 21 -0.97 -3.98 4.71
C CYS A 21 -0.88 -3.29 6.08
N ARG A 22 -0.41 -4.02 7.09
CA ARG A 22 -0.21 -3.49 8.44
C ARG A 22 1.22 -3.72 8.88
N CYS A 23 1.75 -2.75 9.62
CA CYS A 23 3.01 -2.97 10.31
C CYS A 23 2.76 -3.78 11.59
N VAL A 24 3.76 -4.54 11.98
CA VAL A 24 3.71 -5.44 13.14
C VAL A 24 4.86 -5.12 14.08
N ARG A 25 4.80 -5.62 15.33
CA ARG A 25 5.88 -5.50 16.32
C ARG A 25 6.31 -4.05 16.64
N ARG A 26 5.37 -3.09 16.64
CA ARG A 26 5.63 -1.66 16.88
C ARG A 26 6.61 -1.02 15.88
N VAL A 27 6.72 -1.56 14.67
CA VAL A 27 7.39 -0.85 13.58
C VAL A 27 6.40 0.17 13.05
N PHE A 28 6.53 1.43 13.47
CA PHE A 28 5.66 2.51 12.99
C PHE A 28 6.16 2.99 11.63
N LEU A 29 5.28 2.95 10.63
CA LEU A 29 5.55 3.49 9.31
C LEU A 29 5.12 4.95 9.21
N CYS A 30 4.18 5.36 10.06
CA CYS A 30 3.73 6.73 10.27
C CYS A 30 3.06 6.84 11.65
N GLY A 31 2.84 8.06 12.12
CA GLY A 31 2.30 8.36 13.45
C GLY A 31 3.33 8.38 14.58
N GLN A 32 2.83 8.59 15.79
CA GLN A 32 3.65 8.71 17.00
C GLN A 32 3.60 7.42 17.83
N ASP A 33 4.76 6.90 18.23
CA ASP A 33 4.82 5.82 19.20
C ASP A 33 4.50 6.36 20.61
N HIS A 34 3.33 6.01 21.14
CA HIS A 34 2.91 6.43 22.48
C HIS A 34 3.83 5.94 23.62
N TYR A 35 4.66 4.92 23.39
CA TYR A 35 5.59 4.42 24.41
C TYR A 35 6.88 5.25 24.47
N SER A 36 7.54 5.47 23.33
CA SER A 36 8.80 6.24 23.25
C SER A 36 8.61 7.74 23.00
N GLY A 37 7.42 8.16 22.56
CA GLY A 37 7.13 9.51 22.09
C GLY A 37 7.67 9.82 20.69
N GLN A 38 8.32 8.86 20.04
CA GLN A 38 8.98 9.08 18.75
C GLN A 38 7.96 9.30 17.62
N ASP A 39 8.19 10.34 16.83
CA ASP A 39 7.41 10.68 15.64
C ASP A 39 7.97 9.96 14.40
N TYR A 40 7.10 9.24 13.69
CA TYR A 40 7.41 8.54 12.45
C TYR A 40 6.62 9.11 11.26
N GLU A 41 6.03 10.30 11.36
CA GLU A 41 5.16 10.86 10.31
C GLU A 41 5.90 11.24 9.02
N HIS A 42 7.21 11.44 9.08
CA HIS A 42 8.06 11.87 7.97
C HIS A 42 7.88 11.04 6.68
N PRO A 43 7.92 9.69 6.70
CA PRO A 43 7.71 8.84 5.52
C PRO A 43 6.30 8.82 4.95
N ARG A 44 5.27 9.44 5.56
CA ARG A 44 3.88 9.33 5.04
C ARG A 44 3.79 9.74 3.57
N GLN A 45 4.33 10.91 3.21
CA GLN A 45 4.28 11.40 1.83
C GLN A 45 5.04 10.47 0.88
N TRP A 46 6.20 9.97 1.32
CA TRP A 46 6.99 9.02 0.55
C TRP A 46 6.20 7.74 0.21
N VAL A 47 5.38 7.23 1.14
CA VAL A 47 4.50 6.06 0.88
C VAL A 47 3.47 6.39 -0.20
N VAL A 48 2.85 7.56 -0.14
CA VAL A 48 1.87 8.02 -1.13
C VAL A 48 2.52 8.14 -2.51
N ASP A 49 3.67 8.79 -2.60
CA ASP A 49 4.42 8.95 -3.84
C ASP A 49 4.83 7.58 -4.41
N ARG A 50 5.24 6.65 -3.52
CA ARG A 50 5.62 5.30 -3.91
C ARG A 50 4.42 4.51 -4.46
N LEU A 51 3.24 4.65 -3.87
CA LEU A 51 2.02 4.02 -4.37
C LEU A 51 1.69 4.50 -5.79
N ALA A 52 1.80 5.81 -6.06
CA ALA A 52 1.59 6.37 -7.40
C ALA A 52 2.56 5.79 -8.43
N VAL A 53 3.87 5.80 -8.14
CA VAL A 53 4.90 5.23 -9.01
C VAL A 53 4.66 3.74 -9.28
N LEU A 54 4.28 2.97 -8.26
CA LEU A 54 4.03 1.54 -8.43
C LEU A 54 2.76 1.26 -9.24
N GLY A 55 1.74 2.11 -9.16
CA GLY A 55 0.55 2.03 -10.01
C GLY A 55 0.92 2.10 -11.49
N GLU A 56 1.74 3.09 -11.86
CA GLU A 56 2.26 3.23 -13.23
C GLU A 56 3.11 2.02 -13.65
N VAL A 57 4.07 1.61 -12.82
CA VAL A 57 5.00 0.49 -13.13
C VAL A 57 4.26 -0.83 -13.32
N PHE A 58 3.20 -1.08 -12.55
CA PHE A 58 2.44 -2.32 -12.63
C PHE A 58 1.21 -2.24 -13.54
N ALA A 59 0.95 -1.09 -14.16
CA ALA A 59 -0.22 -0.83 -14.98
C ALA A 59 -1.52 -1.20 -14.24
N ILE A 60 -1.65 -0.72 -13.00
CA ILE A 60 -2.85 -0.88 -12.17
C ILE A 60 -3.38 0.49 -11.76
N ASP A 61 -4.70 0.64 -11.77
CA ASP A 61 -5.35 1.87 -11.31
C ASP A 61 -5.58 1.84 -9.80
N LEU A 62 -5.16 2.91 -9.12
CA LEU A 62 -5.34 3.11 -7.68
C LEU A 62 -6.65 3.89 -7.46
N CYS A 63 -7.74 3.16 -7.21
CA CYS A 63 -9.07 3.77 -7.03
C CYS A 63 -9.16 4.64 -5.76
N ALA A 64 -8.57 4.17 -4.67
CA ALA A 64 -8.50 4.87 -3.39
C ALA A 64 -7.35 4.29 -2.56
N TYR A 65 -6.83 5.07 -1.63
CA TYR A 65 -5.87 4.61 -0.62
C TYR A 65 -6.10 5.32 0.71
N ALA A 66 -5.61 4.72 1.79
CA ALA A 66 -5.50 5.33 3.10
C ALA A 66 -4.16 4.93 3.72
N VAL A 67 -3.46 5.90 4.31
CA VAL A 67 -2.23 5.66 5.08
C VAL A 67 -2.55 5.98 6.53
N MET A 68 -2.47 4.96 7.39
CA MET A 68 -2.89 5.03 8.80
C MET A 68 -1.70 4.72 9.72
N SER A 69 -1.69 5.33 10.91
CA SER A 69 -0.76 5.06 12.02
C SER A 69 -1.20 3.88 12.88
#